data_AF-A0A933J8S8-F1
#
_entry.id   AF-A0A933J8S8-F1
#
_cell.length_a   1.000
_cell.length_b   1.000
_cell.length_c   1.000
_cell.angle_alpha   90.00
_cell.angle_beta   90.00
_cell.angle_gamma   90.00
#
_symmetry.space_group_name_H-M   'P 1'
#
loop_
_entity.id
_entity.type
_entity.pdbx_description
1 polymer ?
#
loop_
_entity_poly.entity_id
_entity_poly.type
_entity_poly.pdbx_seq_one_letter_code
_entity_poly.pdbx_strand_id
1 'polypeptide(L)'
;MPRPRLRTVTLDEVKITRDGDYAIFRYVDPSMGGGMDLKVGPRVKTMTFDELVELHNDIVRERLALAAHYKHEAIEIVGGPQIEYSEQCCQWVPRGDVLRCIVTWRDGEPAIEIDDTELKLREFGEMLSTHEGWGMRVVFVPEGELQKTPKIKVSTGKRERSDGGTRSGQ
;
A
#
# COMPACT_ATOMS: atom_id res chain seq x y z
N MET A 1 -5.72 -11.12 6.26
CA MET A 1 -6.83 -11.25 5.29
C MET A 1 -6.67 -10.15 4.24
N PRO A 2 -7.02 -10.38 2.96
CA PRO A 2 -7.06 -9.29 1.98
C PRO A 2 -7.98 -8.19 2.50
N ARG A 3 -7.62 -6.91 2.31
CA ARG A 3 -8.57 -5.83 2.58
C ARG A 3 -9.81 -6.06 1.70
N PRO A 4 -11.03 -5.96 2.26
CA PRO A 4 -12.23 -6.13 1.47
C PRO A 4 -12.25 -5.12 0.33
N ARG A 5 -12.53 -5.62 -0.89
CA ARG A 5 -12.68 -4.76 -2.06
C ARG A 5 -13.93 -3.91 -1.88
N LEU A 6 -13.84 -2.64 -2.28
CA LEU A 6 -15.00 -1.78 -2.47
C LEU A 6 -16.05 -2.53 -3.31
N ARG A 7 -17.31 -2.47 -2.88
CA ARG A 7 -18.44 -3.08 -3.58
C ARG A 7 -19.71 -2.26 -3.35
N THR A 8 -20.65 -2.39 -4.26
CA THR A 8 -22.01 -1.86 -4.06
C THR A 8 -22.73 -2.63 -2.96
N VAL A 9 -23.71 -1.99 -2.34
CA VAL A 9 -24.47 -2.52 -1.20
C VAL A 9 -25.96 -2.31 -1.39
N THR A 10 -26.76 -3.09 -0.69
CA THR A 10 -28.21 -2.86 -0.52
C THR A 10 -28.50 -2.21 0.83
N LEU A 11 -29.72 -1.71 1.03
CA LEU A 11 -30.11 -1.00 2.25
C LEU A 11 -30.02 -1.89 3.52
N ASP A 12 -30.26 -3.20 3.39
CA ASP A 12 -30.14 -4.18 4.48
C ASP A 12 -28.70 -4.53 4.83
N GLU A 13 -27.74 -4.25 3.94
CA GLU A 13 -26.32 -4.51 4.16
C GLU A 13 -25.61 -3.37 4.89
N VAL A 14 -26.28 -2.23 5.10
CA VAL A 14 -25.68 -1.03 5.69
C VAL A 14 -26.56 -0.36 6.75
N LYS A 15 -25.91 0.19 7.77
CA LYS A 15 -26.51 1.16 8.68
C LYS A 15 -26.10 2.56 8.24
N ILE A 16 -27.09 3.42 8.01
CA ILE A 16 -26.87 4.78 7.52
C ILE A 16 -27.24 5.78 8.62
N THR A 17 -26.32 6.67 8.94
CA THR A 17 -26.58 7.84 9.79
C THR A 17 -26.23 9.12 9.03
N ARG A 18 -26.81 10.24 9.47
CA ARG A 18 -26.50 11.58 8.93
C ARG A 18 -25.75 12.35 10.01
N ASP A 19 -24.63 12.96 9.66
CA ASP A 19 -23.86 13.82 10.55
C ASP A 19 -23.45 15.10 9.83
N GLY A 20 -24.10 16.21 10.18
CA GLY A 20 -23.95 17.49 9.50
C GLY A 20 -24.25 17.39 7.99
N ASP A 21 -23.19 17.49 7.19
CA ASP A 21 -23.20 17.41 5.72
C ASP A 21 -22.80 16.02 5.18
N TYR A 22 -22.64 15.04 6.07
CA TYR A 22 -22.19 13.69 5.74
C TYR A 22 -23.31 12.65 5.86
N ALA A 23 -23.27 11.67 4.98
CA ALA A 23 -23.93 10.37 5.14
C ALA A 23 -22.86 9.34 5.53
N ILE A 24 -23.05 8.71 6.69
CA ILE A 24 -22.12 7.74 7.26
C ILE A 24 -22.71 6.36 7.05
N PHE A 25 -21.99 5.52 6.31
CA PHE A 25 -22.33 4.13 6.04
C PHE A 25 -21.48 3.25 6.93
N ARG A 26 -22.12 2.35 7.67
CA ARG A 26 -21.45 1.30 8.43
C ARG A 26 -21.95 -0.05 7.93
N TYR A 27 -21.04 -0.87 7.44
CA TYR A 27 -21.38 -2.18 6.88
C TYR A 27 -21.82 -3.14 7.98
N VAL A 28 -22.89 -3.89 7.72
CA VAL A 28 -23.44 -4.87 8.66
C VAL A 28 -22.49 -6.07 8.81
N ASP A 29 -21.95 -6.55 7.68
CA ASP A 29 -20.92 -7.60 7.68
C ASP A 29 -19.54 -6.98 7.96
N PRO A 30 -18.89 -7.30 9.10
CA PRO A 30 -17.57 -6.79 9.45
C PRO A 30 -16.48 -7.21 8.47
N SER A 31 -16.69 -8.30 7.71
CA SER A 31 -15.76 -8.76 6.69
C SER A 31 -15.64 -7.78 5.52
N MET A 32 -16.64 -6.91 5.32
CA MET A 32 -16.65 -5.85 4.31
C MET A 32 -15.87 -4.60 4.73
N GLY A 33 -15.41 -4.53 6.00
CA GLY A 33 -14.67 -3.40 6.55
C GLY A 33 -15.56 -2.41 7.31
N GLY A 34 -14.97 -1.27 7.68
CA GLY A 34 -15.58 -0.28 8.58
C GLY A 34 -16.70 0.57 7.98
N GLY A 35 -16.93 0.53 6.66
CA GLY A 35 -17.90 1.37 5.95
C GLY A 35 -17.28 2.57 5.24
N MET A 36 -18.10 3.58 4.93
CA MET A 36 -17.72 4.75 4.13
C MET A 36 -18.41 6.02 4.62
N ASP A 37 -17.69 7.14 4.67
CA ASP A 37 -18.24 8.44 5.03
C ASP A 37 -18.29 9.32 3.77
N LEU A 38 -19.50 9.72 3.37
CA LEU A 38 -19.74 10.50 2.15
C LEU A 38 -20.15 11.93 2.50
N LYS A 39 -19.37 12.91 2.05
CA LYS A 39 -19.75 14.32 2.13
C LYS A 39 -20.73 14.65 1.00
N VAL A 40 -22.01 14.74 1.33
CA VAL A 40 -23.09 15.03 0.36
C VAL A 40 -23.47 16.52 0.37
N GLY A 41 -23.20 17.22 1.47
CA GLY A 41 -23.63 18.60 1.68
C GLY A 41 -25.07 18.69 2.21
N PRO A 42 -25.68 19.89 2.20
CA PRO A 42 -26.98 20.14 2.85
C PRO A 42 -28.12 19.23 2.37
N ARG A 43 -28.04 18.72 1.13
CA ARG A 43 -29.02 17.81 0.52
C ARG A 43 -29.14 16.47 1.27
N VAL A 44 -28.14 16.08 2.05
CA VAL A 44 -28.17 14.83 2.84
C VAL A 44 -29.39 14.75 3.75
N LYS A 45 -29.86 15.90 4.24
CA LYS A 45 -31.00 16.01 5.17
C LYS A 45 -32.33 15.67 4.52
N THR A 46 -32.45 15.86 3.21
CA THR A 46 -33.70 15.65 2.46
C THR A 46 -33.69 14.36 1.65
N MET A 47 -32.53 13.75 1.42
CA MET A 47 -32.42 12.48 0.70
C MET A 47 -32.95 11.32 1.53
N THR A 48 -33.71 10.44 0.89
CA THR A 48 -34.11 9.13 1.43
C THR A 48 -32.90 8.21 1.60
N PHE A 49 -33.06 7.13 2.38
CA PHE A 49 -31.97 6.18 2.52
C PHE A 49 -31.68 5.41 1.22
N ASP A 50 -32.71 5.13 0.40
CA ASP A 50 -32.51 4.52 -0.92
C ASP A 50 -31.70 5.44 -1.85
N GLU A 51 -32.00 6.74 -1.88
CA GLU A 51 -31.20 7.71 -2.65
C GLU A 51 -29.76 7.82 -2.15
N LEU A 52 -29.54 7.69 -0.84
CA LEU A 52 -28.18 7.67 -0.26
C LEU A 52 -27.43 6.38 -0.62
N VAL A 53 -28.11 5.23 -0.63
CA VAL A 53 -27.51 3.95 -1.09
C VAL A 53 -27.17 4.01 -2.57
N GLU A 54 -28.03 4.56 -3.42
CA GLU A 54 -27.73 4.71 -4.84
C GLU A 54 -26.55 5.66 -5.06
N LEU A 55 -26.51 6.80 -4.37
CA LEU A 55 -25.35 7.71 -4.43
C LEU A 55 -24.05 7.01 -4.00
N HIS A 56 -24.10 6.23 -2.92
CA HIS A 56 -22.97 5.41 -2.49
C HIS A 56 -22.55 4.44 -3.59
N ASN A 57 -23.51 3.71 -4.15
CA ASN A 57 -23.24 2.70 -5.18
C ASN A 57 -22.69 3.32 -6.46
N ASP A 58 -23.15 4.50 -6.87
CA ASP A 58 -22.59 5.25 -7.99
C ASP A 58 -21.12 5.62 -7.75
N ILE A 59 -20.80 6.17 -6.58
CA ILE A 59 -19.41 6.50 -6.22
C ILE A 59 -18.54 5.24 -6.19
N VAL A 60 -19.05 4.13 -5.67
CA VAL A 60 -18.31 2.86 -5.68
C VAL A 60 -18.11 2.34 -7.10
N ARG A 61 -19.15 2.38 -7.96
CA ARG A 61 -19.05 2.00 -9.38
C ARG A 61 -18.00 2.84 -10.11
N GLU A 62 -18.02 4.16 -9.91
CA GLU A 62 -17.03 5.08 -10.49
C GLU A 62 -15.62 4.80 -9.98
N ARG A 63 -15.44 4.59 -8.67
CA ARG A 63 -14.14 4.22 -8.09
C ARG A 63 -13.64 2.88 -8.61
N LEU A 64 -14.52 1.89 -8.76
CA LEU A 64 -14.17 0.59 -9.31
C LEU A 64 -13.84 0.68 -10.80
N ALA A 65 -14.57 1.49 -11.57
CA ALA A 65 -14.25 1.76 -12.97
C ALA A 65 -12.90 2.47 -13.09
N LEU A 66 -12.67 3.50 -12.29
CA LEU A 66 -11.39 4.20 -12.24
C LEU A 66 -10.27 3.23 -11.83
N ALA A 67 -10.46 2.39 -10.81
CA ALA A 67 -9.48 1.40 -10.40
C ALA A 67 -9.24 0.31 -11.46
N ALA A 68 -10.28 -0.08 -12.22
CA ALA A 68 -10.17 -1.04 -13.31
C ALA A 68 -9.38 -0.46 -14.50
N HIS A 69 -9.44 0.85 -14.70
CA HIS A 69 -8.69 1.55 -15.74
C HIS A 69 -7.36 2.12 -15.25
N TYR A 70 -7.16 2.25 -13.94
CA TYR A 70 -5.92 2.68 -13.32
C TYR A 70 -4.87 1.59 -13.44
N LYS A 71 -4.02 1.75 -14.45
CA LYS A 71 -2.78 0.99 -14.56
C LYS A 71 -1.73 1.73 -13.75
N HIS A 72 -1.51 1.29 -12.52
CA HIS A 72 -0.38 1.78 -11.75
C HIS A 72 0.92 1.41 -12.48
N GLU A 73 1.70 2.42 -12.84
CA GLU A 73 3.06 2.28 -13.34
C GLU A 73 3.98 2.81 -12.25
N ALA A 74 4.71 1.91 -11.60
CA ALA A 74 5.68 2.28 -10.57
C ALA A 74 6.83 3.06 -11.22
N ILE A 75 7.12 4.24 -10.69
CA ILE A 75 8.18 5.12 -11.16
C ILE A 75 9.48 4.79 -10.41
N GLU A 76 10.49 4.36 -11.15
CA GLU A 76 11.84 4.20 -10.63
C GLU A 76 12.66 5.46 -10.91
N ILE A 77 13.25 6.05 -9.87
CA ILE A 77 14.16 7.19 -10.03
C ILE A 77 15.52 6.68 -10.50
N VAL A 78 15.92 7.15 -11.68
CA VAL A 78 17.22 6.88 -12.29
C VAL A 78 18.00 8.19 -12.35
N GLY A 79 19.16 8.22 -11.71
CA GLY A 79 19.99 9.42 -11.58
C GLY A 79 19.56 10.31 -10.41
N GLY A 80 20.52 10.63 -9.54
CA GLY A 80 20.27 11.37 -8.30
C GLY A 80 19.65 10.51 -7.18
N PRO A 81 19.38 11.11 -6.01
CA PRO A 81 18.89 10.39 -4.83
C PRO A 81 17.48 9.82 -5.02
N GLN A 82 17.21 8.62 -4.52
CA GLN A 82 15.88 8.00 -4.51
C GLN A 82 14.98 8.52 -3.38
N ILE A 83 15.57 9.10 -2.34
CA ILE A 83 14.87 9.65 -1.18
C ILE A 83 15.31 11.09 -0.94
N GLU A 84 14.46 11.86 -0.28
CA GLU A 84 14.77 13.21 0.20
C GLU A 84 14.21 13.41 1.61
N TYR A 85 14.84 14.28 2.38
CA TYR A 85 14.33 14.64 3.70
C TYR A 85 13.30 15.75 3.57
N SER A 86 12.06 15.51 4.01
CA SER A 86 10.99 16.50 4.02
C SER A 86 10.98 17.21 5.37
N GLU A 87 11.37 18.49 5.39
CA GLU A 87 11.29 19.34 6.59
C GLU A 87 9.85 19.50 7.09
N GLN A 88 8.86 19.47 6.20
CA GLN A 88 7.45 19.62 6.57
C GLN A 88 6.95 18.46 7.43
N CYS A 89 7.42 17.25 7.14
CA CYS A 89 7.01 16.02 7.83
C CYS A 89 8.10 15.50 8.80
N CYS A 90 9.25 16.17 8.87
CA CYS A 90 10.43 15.77 9.63
C CYS A 90 10.85 14.31 9.40
N GLN A 91 10.75 13.82 8.16
CA GLN A 91 11.07 12.44 7.82
C GLN A 91 11.61 12.31 6.39
N TRP A 92 12.26 11.18 6.12
CA TRP A 92 12.59 10.78 4.76
C TRP A 92 11.33 10.43 3.98
N VAL A 93 11.30 10.83 2.71
CA VAL A 93 10.23 10.50 1.76
C VAL A 93 10.83 9.96 0.46
N PRO A 94 10.21 8.94 -0.15
CA PRO A 94 10.66 8.43 -1.43
C PRO A 94 10.26 9.38 -2.55
N ARG A 95 11.14 9.52 -3.55
CA ARG A 95 10.90 10.34 -4.74
C ARG A 95 10.23 9.56 -5.88
N GLY A 96 10.16 8.24 -5.76
CA GLY A 96 9.48 7.33 -6.67
C GLY A 96 8.93 6.10 -5.94
N ASP A 97 8.37 5.16 -6.70
CA ASP A 97 7.68 3.97 -6.17
C ASP A 97 8.62 2.76 -6.01
N VAL A 98 9.83 2.83 -6.60
CA VAL A 98 10.85 1.78 -6.51
C VAL A 98 12.03 2.29 -5.68
N LEU A 99 12.34 1.57 -4.60
CA LEU A 99 13.51 1.79 -3.78
C LEU A 99 14.49 0.62 -3.94
N ARG A 100 15.72 0.96 -4.34
CA ARG A 100 16.86 0.06 -4.37
C ARG A 100 17.58 0.15 -3.03
N CYS A 101 17.37 -0.85 -2.19
CA CYS A 101 17.91 -0.89 -0.84
C CYS A 101 18.95 -2.00 -0.65
N ILE A 102 19.95 -1.73 0.19
CA ILE A 102 20.83 -2.75 0.76
C ILE A 102 20.46 -2.92 2.24
N VAL A 103 20.20 -4.16 2.65
CA VAL A 103 19.99 -4.48 4.06
C VAL A 103 21.36 -4.77 4.67
N THR A 104 21.74 -3.98 5.67
CA THR A 104 23.02 -4.11 6.38
C THR A 104 22.78 -4.34 7.87
N TRP A 105 23.87 -4.45 8.63
CA TRP A 105 23.83 -4.57 10.10
C TRP A 105 24.77 -3.53 10.71
N ARG A 106 24.24 -2.71 11.61
CA ARG A 106 24.93 -1.58 12.26
C ARG A 106 24.44 -1.42 13.68
N ASP A 107 25.34 -1.11 14.61
CA ASP A 107 24.99 -0.85 16.02
C ASP A 107 24.11 -1.91 16.70
N GLY A 108 24.20 -3.16 16.25
CA GLY A 108 23.41 -4.27 16.80
C GLY A 108 21.99 -4.40 16.24
N GLU A 109 21.63 -3.65 15.19
CA GLU A 109 20.31 -3.69 14.55
C GLU A 109 20.40 -3.68 13.01
N PRO A 110 19.31 -4.08 12.30
CA PRO A 110 19.22 -3.89 10.85
C PRO A 110 19.24 -2.41 10.48
N ALA A 111 20.05 -2.08 9.48
CA ALA A 111 20.03 -0.78 8.82
C ALA A 111 19.71 -0.97 7.33
N ILE A 112 19.11 0.06 6.72
CA ILE A 112 18.70 0.07 5.33
C ILE A 112 19.46 1.19 4.63
N GLU A 113 20.32 0.84 3.69
CA GLU A 113 21.04 1.80 2.87
C GLU A 113 20.29 1.99 1.55
N ILE A 114 20.03 3.24 1.18
CA ILE A 114 19.39 3.64 -0.08
C ILE A 114 20.28 4.71 -0.72
N ASP A 115 20.83 4.39 -1.89
CA ASP A 115 21.96 5.13 -2.47
C ASP A 115 23.08 5.28 -1.41
N ASP A 116 23.47 6.50 -1.05
CA ASP A 116 24.51 6.77 -0.03
C ASP A 116 23.92 7.16 1.34
N THR A 117 22.61 6.93 1.55
CA THR A 117 21.93 7.28 2.80
C THR A 117 21.62 6.04 3.62
N GLU A 118 22.22 5.94 4.81
CA GLU A 118 21.91 4.89 5.78
C GLU A 118 20.72 5.33 6.65
N LEU A 119 19.69 4.47 6.71
CA LEU A 119 18.51 4.64 7.53
C LEU A 119 18.47 3.56 8.60
N LYS A 120 18.17 3.95 9.84
CA LYS A 120 17.75 2.99 10.86
C LYS A 120 16.44 2.34 10.44
N LEU A 121 16.20 1.12 10.93
CA LEU A 121 14.95 0.41 10.67
C LEU A 121 13.70 1.25 11.01
N ARG A 122 13.78 2.06 12.07
CA ARG A 122 12.71 2.98 12.46
C ARG A 122 12.45 4.06 11.40
N GLU A 123 13.49 4.73 10.92
CA GLU A 123 13.38 5.81 9.92
C GLU A 123 12.85 5.27 8.60
N PHE A 124 13.32 4.09 8.19
CA PHE A 124 12.78 3.39 7.03
C PHE A 124 11.29 3.07 7.22
N GLY A 125 10.89 2.60 8.41
CA GLY A 125 9.48 2.35 8.74
C GLY A 125 8.60 3.61 8.71
N GLU A 126 9.11 4.73 9.22
CA GLU A 126 8.44 6.03 9.16
C GLU A 126 8.26 6.48 7.70
N MET A 127 9.29 6.32 6.86
CA MET A 127 9.19 6.61 5.43
C MET A 127 8.12 5.77 4.72
N LEU A 128 7.94 4.48 5.05
CA LEU A 128 6.90 3.64 4.47
C LEU A 128 5.47 4.16 4.75
N SER A 129 5.27 4.96 5.80
CA SER A 129 3.96 5.54 6.11
C SER A 129 3.44 6.50 5.03
N THR A 130 4.33 7.04 4.18
CA THR A 130 3.97 7.85 2.99
C THR A 130 3.05 7.10 2.02
N HIS A 131 3.07 5.77 2.07
CA HIS A 131 2.28 4.88 1.22
C HIS A 131 1.12 4.23 1.99
N GLU A 132 0.55 4.92 2.98
CA GLU A 132 -0.58 4.41 3.74
C GLU A 132 -1.71 3.94 2.82
N GLY A 133 -2.10 2.67 2.97
CA GLY A 133 -3.17 2.05 2.18
C GLY A 133 -2.71 1.36 0.89
N TRP A 134 -1.44 1.48 0.52
CA TRP A 134 -0.86 0.77 -0.62
C TRP A 134 -0.31 -0.61 -0.22
N GLY A 135 -0.13 -1.48 -1.21
CA GLY A 135 0.54 -2.77 -1.04
C GLY A 135 2.01 -2.67 -1.47
N MET A 136 2.90 -3.36 -0.75
CA MET A 136 4.34 -3.43 -1.08
C MET A 136 4.73 -4.87 -1.44
N ARG A 137 5.62 -5.02 -2.43
CA ARG A 137 6.29 -6.28 -2.76
C ARG A 137 7.79 -6.12 -2.53
N VAL A 138 8.38 -7.01 -1.74
CA VAL A 138 9.83 -7.04 -1.49
C VAL A 138 10.47 -8.15 -2.31
N VAL A 139 11.54 -7.83 -3.04
CA VAL A 139 12.33 -8.78 -3.83
C VAL A 139 13.78 -8.69 -3.39
N PHE A 140 14.34 -9.80 -2.91
CA PHE A 140 15.76 -9.89 -2.56
C PHE A 140 16.57 -10.30 -3.79
N VAL A 141 17.62 -9.52 -4.07
CA VAL A 141 18.59 -9.75 -5.16
C VAL A 141 20.00 -9.67 -4.59
N PRO A 142 21.02 -10.26 -5.24
CA PRO A 142 22.41 -9.95 -4.94
C PRO A 142 22.66 -8.44 -5.09
N GLU A 143 23.53 -7.88 -4.24
CA GLU A 143 23.85 -6.44 -4.23
C GLU A 143 24.24 -5.91 -5.62
N GLY A 144 25.09 -6.65 -6.34
CA GLY A 144 25.52 -6.30 -7.71
C GLY A 144 24.42 -6.38 -8.79
N GLU A 145 23.21 -6.81 -8.43
CA GLU A 145 22.05 -6.86 -9.32
C GLU A 145 20.96 -5.85 -8.95
N LEU A 146 21.19 -5.00 -7.95
CA LEU A 146 20.20 -4.05 -7.45
C LEU A 146 19.67 -3.06 -8.51
N GLN A 147 20.50 -2.74 -9.51
CA GLN A 147 20.16 -1.85 -10.63
C GLN A 147 19.42 -2.56 -11.78
N LYS A 148 19.18 -3.86 -11.67
CA LYS A 148 18.55 -4.66 -12.74
C LYS A 148 17.13 -5.00 -12.34
N THR A 149 16.20 -4.96 -13.29
CA THR A 149 14.86 -5.49 -13.07
C THR A 149 14.94 -7.00 -12.79
N PRO A 150 14.52 -7.47 -11.60
CA PRO A 150 14.66 -8.87 -11.23
C PRO A 150 13.69 -9.75 -12.01
N LYS A 151 14.17 -10.91 -12.46
CA LYS A 151 13.31 -11.96 -13.03
C LYS A 151 12.65 -12.74 -11.89
N ILE A 152 11.32 -12.68 -11.80
CA ILE A 152 10.56 -13.36 -10.74
C ILE A 152 9.97 -14.67 -11.28
N LYS A 153 10.32 -15.80 -10.65
CA LYS A 153 9.69 -17.10 -10.91
C LYS A 153 8.55 -17.33 -9.92
N VAL A 154 7.34 -17.59 -10.42
CA VAL A 154 6.18 -17.98 -9.61
C VAL A 154 6.11 -19.51 -9.52
N SER A 155 5.95 -20.04 -8.31
CA SER A 155 5.84 -21.48 -8.06
C SER A 155 4.92 -21.74 -6.86
N THR A 156 4.21 -22.87 -6.86
CA THR A 156 3.21 -23.24 -5.84
C THR A 156 3.78 -24.04 -4.65
N GLY A 157 5.07 -24.39 -4.60
CA GLY A 157 5.60 -25.06 -3.43
C GLY A 157 7.10 -25.41 -3.42
N LYS A 158 7.74 -24.97 -2.32
CA LYS A 158 9.12 -25.17 -1.79
C LYS A 158 10.29 -24.86 -2.73
N ARG A 159 11.05 -23.81 -2.36
CA ARG A 159 12.47 -23.70 -2.70
C ARG A 159 13.16 -24.94 -2.10
N GLU A 160 13.64 -25.85 -2.95
CA GLU A 160 14.66 -26.81 -2.53
C GLU A 160 15.86 -25.96 -2.08
N ARG A 161 16.24 -26.07 -0.80
CA ARG A 161 17.54 -25.57 -0.37
C ARG A 161 18.54 -26.47 -1.07
N SER A 162 19.33 -25.92 -1.98
CA SER A 162 20.56 -26.58 -2.41
C SER A 162 21.47 -26.61 -1.19
N ASP A 163 21.51 -27.75 -0.49
CA ASP A 163 22.52 -28.03 0.51
C ASP A 163 23.88 -27.98 -0.20
N GLY A 164 24.63 -26.92 0.08
CA GLY A 164 26.00 -26.75 -0.37
C GLY A 164 26.90 -27.76 0.33
N GLY A 165 26.89 -28.99 -0.17
CA GLY A 165 27.94 -29.95 0.11
C GLY A 165 29.21 -29.55 -0.64
N THR A 166 30.26 -29.19 0.09
CA THR A 166 31.60 -29.76 -0.09
C THR A 166 32.37 -29.58 1.21
N ARG A 167 32.44 -30.67 1.99
CA ARG A 167 33.58 -30.93 2.84
C ARG A 167 34.74 -31.27 1.90
N SER A 168 35.75 -30.42 1.82
CA SER A 168 37.07 -30.82 1.34
C SER A 168 37.97 -30.95 2.57
N GLY A 169 38.09 -32.18 3.07
CA GLY A 169 39.23 -32.57 3.86
C GLY A 169 40.32 -33.07 2.92
N GLN A 170 41.50 -32.46 3.00
CA GLN A 170 42.80 -33.10 3.09
C GLN A 170 43.84 -32.05 3.48
#